data_AF-X1V8Q1-F1
#
_entry.id   AF-X1V8Q1-F1
#
_cell.length_a   1.000
_cell.length_b   1.000
_cell.length_c   1.000
_cell.angle_alpha   90.00
_cell.angle_beta   90.00
_cell.angle_gamma   90.00
#
_symmetry.space_group_name_H-M   'P 1'
#
loop_
_entity.id
_entity.type
_entity.pdbx_description
1 polymer ?
#
loop_
_entity_poly.entity_id
_entity_poly.type
_entity_poly.pdbx_seq_one_letter_code
_entity_poly.pdbx_strand_id
1 'polypeptide(L)'
;NYDCSDSECSDDPACLTCTDADSDGYYAQSSCGTLVDCNDDDADIHPGAAEICNGKDDDCDGQVDEGCVNGYLVTSDLWIRAVIDTVEKGPIEAVWKKGGEDTTSAGDRVIWGHFYASPNDVTWGSQNNPDLFVKIWFDHYGRLDVNFFHVSVPDIEVYSDYPYDGTPDEQGTTTMDRRYIRQYYENGQSYSEDNYEDGAPPSGYSQAGNPSGYSTINDLTIGAIINTV
;
A
#
# COMPACT_ATOMS: atom_id res chain seq x y z
N ASN A 1 2.87 29.39 -33.16
CA ASN A 1 1.59 29.43 -32.47
C ASN A 1 0.64 28.50 -33.17
N TYR A 2 0.65 27.24 -32.77
CA TYR A 2 -0.42 26.32 -33.11
C TYR A 2 -1.28 26.22 -31.85
N ASP A 3 -2.54 26.59 -32.01
CA ASP A 3 -3.52 26.78 -30.97
C ASP A 3 -4.33 25.49 -30.83
N CYS A 4 -4.07 24.73 -29.77
CA CYS A 4 -4.74 23.45 -29.47
C CYS A 4 -5.82 23.62 -28.39
N SER A 5 -6.47 24.79 -28.31
CA SER A 5 -7.46 25.09 -27.26
C SER A 5 -8.93 24.77 -27.64
N ASP A 6 -9.16 24.06 -28.75
CA ASP A 6 -10.50 23.72 -29.25
C ASP A 6 -10.64 22.20 -29.50
N SER A 7 -11.79 21.65 -29.11
CA SER A 7 -12.32 20.30 -29.32
C SER A 7 -12.46 19.81 -30.78
N GLU A 8 -12.10 20.61 -31.78
CA GLU A 8 -12.24 20.27 -33.22
C GLU A 8 -10.90 19.77 -33.84
N CYS A 9 -10.19 18.87 -33.15
CA CYS A 9 -8.89 18.31 -33.54
C CYS A 9 -9.00 17.09 -34.50
N SER A 10 -10.13 16.90 -35.18
CA SER A 10 -10.47 15.66 -35.90
C SER A 10 -9.97 15.57 -37.35
N ASP A 11 -9.49 16.66 -37.96
CA ASP A 11 -9.15 16.69 -39.41
C ASP A 11 -7.74 17.23 -39.75
N ASP A 12 -6.84 17.42 -38.76
CA ASP A 12 -5.46 17.87 -39.01
C ASP A 12 -4.43 16.79 -38.58
N PRO A 13 -3.64 16.20 -39.51
CA PRO A 13 -2.58 15.26 -39.17
C PRO A 13 -1.40 15.89 -38.41
N ALA A 14 -1.38 17.21 -38.21
CA ALA A 14 -0.47 17.94 -37.33
C ALA A 14 -1.06 18.24 -35.94
N CYS A 15 -2.31 17.83 -35.67
CA CYS A 15 -2.93 18.00 -34.36
C CYS A 15 -2.32 16.98 -33.38
N LEU A 16 -1.52 17.50 -32.45
CA LEU A 16 -0.88 16.70 -31.42
C LEU A 16 -1.94 16.07 -30.52
N THR A 17 -1.97 14.73 -30.47
CA THR A 17 -2.74 14.01 -29.47
C THR A 17 -1.96 13.99 -28.17
N CYS A 18 -2.52 14.59 -27.12
CA CYS A 18 -2.03 14.48 -25.76
C CYS A 18 -2.78 13.35 -25.09
N THR A 19 -2.09 12.24 -24.86
CA THR A 19 -2.64 11.06 -24.16
C THR A 19 -2.27 11.18 -22.70
N ASP A 20 -3.28 11.01 -21.86
CA ASP A 20 -3.22 10.92 -20.40
C ASP A 20 -4.12 9.71 -20.07
N ALA A 21 -3.53 8.51 -20.08
CA ALA A 21 -4.29 7.25 -20.01
C ALA A 21 -4.61 6.83 -18.57
N ASP A 22 -3.82 7.27 -17.59
CA ASP A 22 -4.02 7.01 -16.16
C ASP A 22 -4.65 8.18 -15.38
N SER A 23 -4.85 9.33 -16.03
CA SER A 23 -5.53 10.52 -15.50
C SER A 23 -4.80 11.21 -14.35
N ASP A 24 -3.47 11.23 -14.38
CA ASP A 24 -2.60 11.89 -13.40
C ASP A 24 -2.33 13.38 -13.73
N GLY A 25 -2.65 13.81 -14.95
CA GLY A 25 -2.46 15.17 -15.46
C GLY A 25 -1.12 15.43 -16.16
N TYR A 26 -0.31 14.40 -16.37
CA TYR A 26 0.85 14.37 -17.24
C TYR A 26 0.51 13.64 -18.55
N TYR A 27 1.37 13.77 -19.56
CA TYR A 27 1.09 13.25 -20.89
C TYR A 27 2.29 12.48 -21.43
N ALA A 28 2.03 11.39 -22.16
CA ALA A 28 3.07 10.59 -22.81
C ALA A 28 3.88 11.37 -23.88
N GLN A 29 3.38 12.52 -24.35
CA GLN A 29 4.02 13.31 -25.41
C GLN A 29 4.62 14.63 -24.89
N SER A 30 5.91 14.83 -25.17
CA SER A 30 6.69 16.02 -24.77
C SER A 30 6.15 17.38 -25.22
N SER A 31 5.28 17.42 -26.23
CA SER A 31 4.73 18.67 -26.79
C SER A 31 3.43 19.13 -26.14
N CYS A 32 2.96 18.43 -25.10
CA CYS A 32 1.68 18.69 -24.42
C CYS A 32 1.77 19.70 -23.27
N GLY A 33 2.93 20.34 -23.07
CA GLY A 33 3.10 21.43 -22.11
C GLY A 33 3.42 20.99 -20.69
N THR A 34 3.46 19.68 -20.42
CA THR A 34 3.99 19.07 -19.19
C THR A 34 5.36 18.46 -19.47
N LEU A 35 6.04 18.01 -18.40
CA LEU A 35 7.10 17.02 -18.55
C LEU A 35 6.48 15.70 -19.06
N VAL A 36 7.31 14.88 -19.71
CA VAL A 36 6.87 13.60 -20.30
C VAL A 36 6.59 12.62 -19.18
N ASP A 37 5.39 12.04 -19.21
CA ASP A 37 5.10 10.88 -18.40
C ASP A 37 5.85 9.66 -18.94
N CYS A 38 6.70 9.08 -18.08
CA CYS A 38 7.47 7.89 -18.40
C CYS A 38 6.64 6.60 -18.31
N ASN A 39 5.46 6.62 -17.68
CA ASN A 39 4.53 5.50 -17.57
C ASN A 39 3.05 5.92 -17.52
N ASP A 40 2.49 6.26 -18.68
CA ASP A 40 1.08 6.67 -18.96
C ASP A 40 -0.01 5.62 -18.61
N ASP A 41 0.34 4.53 -17.93
CA ASP A 41 -0.56 3.48 -17.45
C ASP A 41 -0.62 3.41 -15.89
N ASP A 42 0.13 4.25 -15.15
CA ASP A 42 0.26 4.19 -13.69
C ASP A 42 0.36 5.60 -13.07
N ALA A 43 -0.78 6.13 -12.60
CA ALA A 43 -0.89 7.49 -12.07
C ALA A 43 -0.06 7.79 -10.80
N ASP A 44 0.65 6.80 -10.25
CA ASP A 44 1.63 7.01 -9.17
C ASP A 44 3.06 7.28 -9.71
N ILE A 45 3.29 7.13 -11.03
CA ILE A 45 4.57 7.34 -11.71
C ILE A 45 4.42 8.49 -12.69
N HIS A 46 5.03 9.63 -12.37
CA HIS A 46 4.90 10.84 -13.16
C HIS A 46 5.95 11.88 -12.78
N PRO A 47 6.20 12.89 -13.62
CA PRO A 47 7.15 13.94 -13.32
C PRO A 47 6.99 14.56 -11.91
N GLY A 48 8.03 14.42 -11.09
CA GLY A 48 8.05 14.93 -9.71
C GLY A 48 7.18 14.16 -8.71
N ALA A 49 6.81 12.91 -9.01
CA ALA A 49 6.30 11.98 -8.00
C ALA A 49 7.35 11.75 -6.90
N ALA A 50 6.95 11.10 -5.79
CA ALA A 50 7.90 10.73 -4.77
C ALA A 50 8.57 9.41 -5.15
N GLU A 51 9.91 9.40 -5.20
CA GLU A 51 10.68 8.17 -5.43
C GLU A 51 10.39 7.10 -4.38
N ILE A 52 10.03 5.92 -4.86
CA ILE A 52 9.84 4.71 -4.09
C ILE A 52 10.94 3.74 -4.47
N CYS A 53 11.51 3.04 -3.51
CA CYS A 53 12.60 2.08 -3.73
C CYS A 53 12.06 0.78 -4.34
N ASN A 54 11.44 0.87 -5.50
CA ASN A 54 10.73 -0.18 -6.21
C ASN A 54 11.45 -0.59 -7.52
N GLY A 55 12.62 0.01 -7.79
CA GLY A 55 13.43 -0.24 -8.98
C GLY A 55 12.90 0.43 -10.24
N LYS A 56 12.02 1.42 -10.11
CA LYS A 56 11.50 2.27 -11.18
C LYS A 56 11.92 3.72 -10.94
N ASP A 57 11.84 4.50 -12.00
CA ASP A 57 11.94 5.95 -12.00
C ASP A 57 10.50 6.46 -11.80
N ASP A 58 10.11 6.69 -10.55
CA ASP A 58 8.72 7.07 -10.24
C ASP A 58 8.49 8.56 -10.55
N ASP A 59 9.53 9.39 -10.44
CA ASP A 59 9.47 10.83 -10.65
C ASP A 59 9.83 11.29 -12.08
N CYS A 60 10.10 10.33 -12.97
CA CYS A 60 10.45 10.51 -14.38
C CYS A 60 11.64 11.46 -14.62
N ASP A 61 12.60 11.57 -13.69
CA ASP A 61 13.80 12.40 -13.85
C ASP A 61 14.96 11.70 -14.60
N GLY A 62 14.84 10.40 -14.83
CA GLY A 62 15.81 9.55 -15.51
C GLY A 62 16.81 8.86 -14.57
N GLN A 63 16.66 9.03 -13.26
CA GLN A 63 17.32 8.26 -12.21
C GLN A 63 16.33 7.25 -11.63
N VAL A 64 16.85 6.28 -10.88
CA VAL A 64 16.03 5.20 -10.32
C VAL A 64 16.34 5.14 -8.84
N ASP A 65 15.29 5.23 -8.03
CA ASP A 65 15.31 5.17 -6.57
C ASP A 65 16.24 6.24 -5.93
N GLU A 66 16.47 7.39 -6.55
CA GLU A 66 17.37 8.41 -6.01
C GLU A 66 16.76 9.17 -4.83
N GLY A 67 17.56 9.35 -3.78
CA GLY A 67 17.06 9.99 -2.56
C GLY A 67 15.98 9.19 -1.81
N CYS A 68 15.61 8.01 -2.31
CA CYS A 68 14.64 7.15 -1.67
C CYS A 68 15.19 6.58 -0.35
N VAL A 69 14.34 6.60 0.66
CA VAL A 69 14.51 5.78 1.87
C VAL A 69 13.73 4.52 1.63
N ASN A 70 14.37 3.34 1.65
CA ASN A 70 13.67 2.05 1.56
C ASN A 70 12.39 2.10 2.44
N GLY A 71 11.19 1.91 1.89
CA GLY A 71 9.93 2.14 2.62
C GLY A 71 9.09 3.30 2.07
N TYR A 72 8.03 3.68 2.80
CA TYR A 72 6.96 4.57 2.31
C TYR A 72 6.48 5.53 3.40
N LEU A 73 6.45 6.82 3.08
CA LEU A 73 5.74 7.82 3.89
C LEU A 73 4.23 7.71 3.61
N VAL A 74 3.48 7.16 4.56
CA VAL A 74 2.01 7.08 4.47
C VAL A 74 1.36 8.42 4.79
N THR A 75 2.01 9.20 5.65
CA THR A 75 1.68 10.59 5.95
C THR A 75 2.97 11.41 6.00
N SER A 76 2.89 12.71 6.28
CA SER A 76 4.08 13.55 6.48
C SER A 76 5.03 13.04 7.57
N ASP A 77 4.51 12.27 8.54
CA ASP A 77 5.26 11.89 9.73
C ASP A 77 5.26 10.38 9.99
N LEU A 78 4.50 9.59 9.22
CA LEU A 78 4.43 8.13 9.38
C LEU A 78 5.12 7.45 8.21
N TRP A 79 6.17 6.69 8.51
CA TRP A 79 6.84 5.83 7.56
C TRP A 79 6.58 4.35 7.87
N ILE A 80 6.43 3.53 6.83
CA ILE A 80 6.29 2.08 6.93
C ILE A 80 7.17 1.37 5.91
N ARG A 81 7.57 0.14 6.19
CA ARG A 81 8.32 -0.70 5.24
C ARG A 81 7.99 -2.16 5.48
N ALA A 82 8.06 -2.96 4.43
CA ALA A 82 8.06 -4.40 4.54
C ALA A 82 9.12 -5.02 3.62
N VAL A 83 9.75 -6.11 4.08
CA VAL A 83 10.76 -6.86 3.35
C VAL A 83 10.32 -8.32 3.31
N ILE A 84 10.17 -8.88 2.11
CA ILE A 84 9.68 -10.24 1.89
C ILE A 84 10.88 -11.17 1.69
N ASP A 85 11.03 -12.19 2.53
CA ASP A 85 12.14 -13.16 2.40
C ASP A 85 11.82 -14.24 1.36
N THR A 86 12.27 -14.02 0.12
CA THR A 86 11.99 -14.92 -1.00
C THR A 86 13.02 -16.04 -1.09
N VAL A 87 12.57 -17.23 -1.50
CA VAL A 87 13.49 -18.36 -1.74
C VAL A 87 14.41 -18.13 -2.95
N GLU A 88 13.94 -17.41 -3.97
CA GLU A 88 14.62 -17.27 -5.27
C GLU A 88 15.69 -16.16 -5.27
N LYS A 89 15.39 -15.01 -4.65
CA LYS A 89 16.27 -13.83 -4.63
C LYS A 89 16.80 -13.47 -3.24
N GLY A 90 16.30 -14.12 -2.19
CA GLY A 90 16.48 -13.65 -0.82
C GLY A 90 15.51 -12.50 -0.50
N PRO A 91 15.84 -11.65 0.48
CA PRO A 91 14.99 -10.53 0.89
C PRO A 91 14.80 -9.52 -0.25
N ILE A 92 13.56 -9.13 -0.51
CA ILE A 92 13.18 -8.06 -1.46
C ILE A 92 12.31 -7.01 -0.76
N GLU A 93 12.37 -5.76 -1.23
CA GLU A 93 11.44 -4.73 -0.77
C GLU A 93 10.02 -5.04 -1.24
N ALA A 94 9.07 -4.96 -0.31
CA ALA A 94 7.67 -5.09 -0.66
C ALA A 94 7.13 -3.75 -1.20
N VAL A 95 6.25 -3.83 -2.19
CA VAL A 95 5.62 -2.65 -2.78
C VAL A 95 4.35 -2.29 -2.02
N TRP A 96 4.25 -1.08 -1.51
CA TRP A 96 3.05 -0.58 -0.82
C TRP A 96 2.03 -0.06 -1.83
N LYS A 97 0.76 -0.44 -1.65
CA LYS A 97 -0.38 0.20 -2.33
C LYS A 97 -1.40 0.66 -1.29
N LYS A 98 -1.68 1.96 -1.28
CA LYS A 98 -2.79 2.52 -0.51
C LYS A 98 -4.11 2.02 -1.11
N GLY A 99 -4.94 1.39 -0.29
CA GLY A 99 -6.28 0.94 -0.65
C GLY A 99 -7.36 2.01 -0.43
N GLY A 100 -7.17 2.88 0.57
CA GLY A 100 -8.07 3.99 0.83
C GLY A 100 -7.85 4.63 2.20
N GLU A 101 -8.67 5.62 2.51
CA GLU A 101 -8.71 6.29 3.80
C GLU A 101 -10.12 6.76 4.13
N ASP A 102 -10.40 6.93 5.42
CA ASP A 102 -11.67 7.48 5.91
C ASP A 102 -11.47 8.19 7.25
N THR A 103 -12.44 9.02 7.66
CA THR A 103 -12.43 9.74 8.93
C THR A 103 -13.78 9.64 9.62
N THR A 104 -13.78 9.25 10.89
CA THR A 104 -15.00 9.13 11.69
C THR A 104 -15.50 10.50 12.11
N SER A 105 -16.79 10.60 12.47
CA SER A 105 -17.35 11.83 13.05
C SER A 105 -16.73 12.20 14.40
N ALA A 106 -16.08 11.25 15.09
CA ALA A 106 -15.36 11.49 16.34
C ALA A 106 -13.97 12.11 16.10
N GLY A 107 -13.48 12.10 14.86
CA GLY A 107 -12.18 12.65 14.48
C GLY A 107 -11.08 11.60 14.32
N ASP A 108 -11.39 10.31 14.46
CA ASP A 108 -10.43 9.25 14.17
C ASP A 108 -10.22 9.12 12.68
N ARG A 109 -8.99 8.85 12.26
CA ARG A 109 -8.66 8.63 10.84
C ARG A 109 -8.18 7.21 10.65
N VAL A 110 -8.58 6.58 9.56
CA VAL A 110 -8.07 5.28 9.14
C VAL A 110 -7.46 5.39 7.75
N ILE A 111 -6.31 4.75 7.56
CA ILE A 111 -5.71 4.50 6.25
C ILE A 111 -5.52 2.98 6.15
N TRP A 112 -5.83 2.40 4.99
CA TRP A 112 -5.58 0.99 4.75
C TRP A 112 -4.95 0.77 3.38
N GLY A 113 -4.32 -0.39 3.23
CA GLY A 113 -3.66 -0.80 2.00
C GLY A 113 -3.00 -2.15 2.19
N HIS A 114 -2.05 -2.45 1.32
CA HIS A 114 -1.34 -3.72 1.36
C HIS A 114 0.06 -3.59 0.76
N PHE A 115 0.92 -4.51 1.17
CA PHE A 115 2.19 -4.80 0.55
C PHE A 115 2.09 -6.04 -0.33
N TYR A 116 2.82 -6.03 -1.44
CA TYR A 116 2.94 -7.15 -2.36
C TYR A 116 4.36 -7.27 -2.90
N ALA A 117 4.77 -8.48 -3.28
CA ALA A 117 6.01 -8.68 -4.01
C ALA A 117 5.89 -8.16 -5.46
N SER A 118 6.89 -7.41 -5.93
CA SER A 118 6.91 -6.89 -7.30
C SER A 118 7.02 -8.04 -8.33
N PRO A 119 6.23 -8.03 -9.42
CA PRO A 119 6.41 -8.98 -10.53
C PRO A 119 7.76 -8.83 -11.24
N ASN A 120 8.44 -7.68 -11.08
CA ASN A 120 9.80 -7.47 -11.57
C ASN A 120 10.84 -8.20 -10.70
N ASP A 121 10.50 -8.47 -9.44
CA ASP A 121 11.38 -9.16 -8.52
C ASP A 121 11.21 -10.66 -8.52
N VAL A 122 9.96 -11.13 -8.49
CA VAL A 122 9.60 -12.54 -8.42
C VAL A 122 8.45 -12.88 -9.37
N THR A 123 8.46 -14.10 -9.89
CA THR A 123 7.50 -14.53 -10.93
C THR A 123 6.04 -14.65 -10.47
N TRP A 124 5.82 -14.72 -9.16
CA TRP A 124 4.51 -14.86 -8.52
C TRP A 124 3.99 -13.55 -7.90
N GLY A 125 4.82 -12.50 -7.89
CA GLY A 125 4.49 -11.20 -7.32
C GLY A 125 3.36 -10.52 -8.09
N SER A 126 2.41 -9.92 -7.37
CA SER A 126 1.27 -9.26 -8.00
C SER A 126 0.55 -8.35 -7.02
N GLN A 127 0.26 -7.11 -7.43
CA GLN A 127 -0.56 -6.18 -6.65
C GLN A 127 -1.96 -6.73 -6.31
N ASN A 128 -2.49 -7.61 -7.18
CA ASN A 128 -3.80 -8.24 -7.01
C ASN A 128 -3.74 -9.53 -6.15
N ASN A 129 -2.55 -9.96 -5.74
CA ASN A 129 -2.33 -11.06 -4.81
C ASN A 129 -1.38 -10.58 -3.69
N PRO A 130 -1.87 -9.72 -2.78
CA PRO A 130 -1.05 -9.12 -1.74
C PRO A 130 -0.50 -10.15 -0.75
N ASP A 131 0.65 -9.82 -0.18
CA ASP A 131 1.35 -10.68 0.78
C ASP A 131 1.09 -10.26 2.23
N LEU A 132 0.80 -8.98 2.44
CA LEU A 132 0.56 -8.39 3.76
C LEU A 132 -0.45 -7.25 3.66
N PHE A 133 -1.54 -7.29 4.42
CA PHE A 133 -2.46 -6.15 4.55
C PHE A 133 -2.05 -5.25 5.71
N VAL A 134 -2.31 -3.95 5.58
CA VAL A 134 -2.02 -2.97 6.63
C VAL A 134 -3.25 -2.10 6.90
N LYS A 135 -3.56 -1.93 8.19
CA LYS A 135 -4.54 -0.96 8.67
C LYS A 135 -3.87 -0.03 9.67
N ILE A 136 -3.95 1.26 9.37
CA ILE A 136 -3.39 2.33 10.19
C ILE A 136 -4.54 3.10 10.81
N TRP A 137 -4.53 3.22 12.13
CA TRP A 137 -5.56 3.91 12.90
C TRP A 137 -4.96 5.07 13.68
N PHE A 138 -5.45 6.26 13.42
CA PHE A 138 -5.14 7.47 14.15
C PHE A 138 -6.32 7.75 15.08
N ASP A 139 -6.13 7.46 16.36
CA ASP A 139 -7.10 7.79 17.39
C ASP A 139 -7.09 9.30 17.66
N HIS A 140 -8.27 9.88 17.83
CA HIS A 140 -8.39 11.33 18.05
C HIS A 140 -7.80 11.81 19.39
N TYR A 141 -7.46 10.91 20.33
CA TYR A 141 -6.68 11.25 21.53
C TYR A 141 -5.15 11.19 21.31
N GLY A 142 -4.69 10.86 20.10
CA GLY A 142 -3.29 10.96 19.68
C GLY A 142 -2.52 9.64 19.67
N ARG A 143 -3.19 8.50 19.87
CA ARG A 143 -2.58 7.19 19.64
C ARG A 143 -2.57 6.84 18.15
N LEU A 144 -1.45 6.33 17.66
CA LEU A 144 -1.33 5.75 16.33
C LEU A 144 -1.14 4.24 16.44
N ASP A 145 -1.89 3.47 15.66
CA ASP A 145 -1.76 2.02 15.56
C ASP A 145 -1.49 1.61 14.10
N VAL A 146 -0.39 0.91 13.84
CA VAL A 146 -0.05 0.28 12.55
C VAL A 146 -0.20 -1.23 12.69
N ASN A 147 -1.21 -1.78 12.02
CA ASN A 147 -1.60 -3.19 12.14
C ASN A 147 -1.25 -3.92 10.85
N PHE A 148 -0.40 -4.94 10.95
CA PHE A 148 0.06 -5.77 9.84
C PHE A 148 -0.62 -7.15 9.90
N PHE A 149 -1.18 -7.60 8.77
CA PHE A 149 -1.91 -8.86 8.65
C PHE A 149 -1.32 -9.74 7.54
N HIS A 150 -0.73 -10.85 7.93
CA HIS A 150 0.00 -11.78 7.07
C HIS A 150 -0.92 -12.70 6.27
N VAL A 151 -0.76 -12.71 4.94
CA VAL A 151 -1.61 -13.50 4.04
C VAL A 151 -0.83 -14.33 3.01
N SER A 152 0.50 -14.28 3.02
CA SER A 152 1.38 -15.07 2.14
C SER A 152 2.02 -16.28 2.82
N VAL A 153 2.98 -16.91 2.14
CA VAL A 153 3.84 -18.00 2.67
C VAL A 153 5.22 -17.52 3.15
N PRO A 154 5.94 -16.62 2.45
CA PRO A 154 7.25 -16.15 2.88
C PRO A 154 7.19 -15.43 4.22
N ASP A 155 8.27 -15.45 5.00
CA ASP A 155 8.38 -14.58 6.17
C ASP A 155 8.54 -13.12 5.70
N ILE A 156 7.90 -12.17 6.40
CA ILE A 156 7.93 -10.76 6.03
C ILE A 156 8.32 -9.92 7.23
N GLU A 157 9.46 -9.24 7.13
CA GLU A 157 9.87 -8.23 8.09
C GLU A 157 9.04 -6.95 7.87
N VAL A 158 8.54 -6.37 8.94
CA VAL A 158 7.68 -5.18 8.92
C VAL A 158 8.26 -4.12 9.84
N TYR A 159 8.25 -2.88 9.40
CA TYR A 159 8.82 -1.75 10.12
C TYR A 159 7.83 -0.58 10.08
N SER A 160 7.84 0.21 11.15
CA SER A 160 7.23 1.55 11.12
C SER A 160 8.00 2.52 12.01
N ASP A 161 7.78 3.80 11.74
CA ASP A 161 8.42 4.91 12.44
C ASP A 161 7.47 6.11 12.54
N TYR A 162 7.36 6.71 13.72
CA TYR A 162 6.47 7.84 13.97
C TYR A 162 6.86 8.65 15.24
N PRO A 163 7.20 9.95 15.10
CA PRO A 163 7.37 10.68 13.84
C PRO A 163 8.66 10.23 13.13
N TYR A 164 8.59 10.07 11.81
CA TYR A 164 9.71 9.56 11.01
C TYR A 164 10.97 10.42 11.18
N ASP A 165 12.06 9.83 11.68
CA ASP A 165 13.33 10.50 11.94
C ASP A 165 14.52 10.00 11.11
N GLY A 166 14.26 9.01 10.24
CA GLY A 166 15.27 8.32 9.46
C GLY A 166 15.57 6.90 9.96
N THR A 167 15.14 6.55 11.17
CA THR A 167 15.43 5.27 11.82
C THR A 167 14.14 4.59 12.28
N PRO A 168 13.88 3.33 11.87
CA PRO A 168 12.69 2.62 12.33
C PRO A 168 12.62 2.50 13.86
N ASP A 169 11.55 3.04 14.45
CA ASP A 169 11.24 2.86 15.87
C ASP A 169 10.83 1.40 16.19
N GLU A 170 10.01 0.80 15.32
CA GLU A 170 9.48 -0.54 15.53
C GLU A 170 9.78 -1.49 14.36
N GLN A 171 10.02 -2.76 14.70
CA GLN A 171 10.21 -3.84 13.74
C GLN A 171 9.56 -5.15 14.22
N GLY A 172 9.21 -6.01 13.29
CA GLY A 172 8.69 -7.35 13.56
C GLY A 172 8.81 -8.26 12.35
N THR A 173 8.53 -9.56 12.51
CA THR A 173 8.53 -10.51 11.37
C THR A 173 7.22 -11.27 11.36
N THR A 174 6.36 -10.98 10.42
CA THR A 174 5.13 -11.76 10.22
C THR A 174 5.44 -13.08 9.53
N THR A 175 4.76 -14.14 9.95
CA THR A 175 5.00 -15.52 9.49
C THR A 175 3.65 -16.26 9.37
N MET A 176 3.69 -17.50 8.90
CA MET A 176 2.48 -18.35 8.79
C MET A 176 1.81 -18.66 10.14
N ASP A 177 2.56 -18.63 11.24
CA ASP A 177 2.09 -18.82 12.62
C ASP A 177 1.95 -17.49 13.39
N ARG A 178 2.68 -16.44 13.02
CA ARG A 178 2.54 -15.08 13.54
C ARG A 178 1.91 -14.17 12.49
N ARG A 179 0.58 -14.27 12.38
CA ARG A 179 -0.17 -13.58 11.30
C ARG A 179 -0.55 -12.14 11.59
N TYR A 180 -0.38 -11.69 12.81
CA TYR A 180 -0.75 -10.33 13.21
C TYR A 180 0.34 -9.71 14.06
N ILE A 181 0.77 -8.52 13.66
CA ILE A 181 1.65 -7.64 14.44
C ILE A 181 0.99 -6.26 14.48
N ARG A 182 0.92 -5.68 15.67
CA ARG A 182 0.48 -4.30 15.91
C ARG A 182 1.63 -3.51 16.50
N GLN A 183 2.07 -2.49 15.79
CA GLN A 183 3.00 -1.48 16.27
C GLN A 183 2.17 -0.24 16.63
N TYR A 184 2.39 0.36 17.80
CA TYR A 184 1.61 1.53 18.21
C TYR A 184 2.45 2.57 18.93
N TYR A 185 2.02 3.82 18.81
CA TYR A 185 2.73 5.00 19.27
C TYR A 185 1.79 5.84 20.12
N GLU A 186 2.21 6.16 21.33
CA GLU A 186 1.42 6.95 22.27
C GLU A 186 2.34 7.69 23.23
N ASN A 187 2.05 8.96 23.51
CA ASN A 187 2.81 9.77 24.48
C ASN A 187 4.33 9.86 24.19
N GLY A 188 4.73 9.80 22.91
CA GLY A 188 6.14 9.84 22.49
C GLY A 188 6.92 8.56 22.77
N GLN A 189 6.22 7.44 22.96
CA GLN A 189 6.79 6.11 23.08
C GLN A 189 6.24 5.20 21.98
N SER A 190 7.03 4.20 21.60
CA SER A 190 6.66 3.14 20.66
C SER A 190 6.51 1.81 21.37
N TYR A 191 5.66 0.94 20.82
CA TYR A 191 5.33 -0.37 21.35
C TYR A 191 5.01 -1.35 20.21
N SER A 192 5.14 -2.64 20.49
CA SER A 192 4.79 -3.71 19.55
C SER A 192 4.14 -4.91 20.27
N GLU A 193 3.08 -5.44 19.66
CA GLU A 193 2.32 -6.62 20.11
C GLU A 193 2.20 -7.60 18.94
N ASP A 194 2.34 -8.90 19.20
CA ASP A 194 2.13 -9.95 18.22
C ASP A 194 1.11 -11.00 18.70
N ASN A 195 0.37 -11.58 17.75
CA ASN A 195 -0.52 -12.70 18.01
C ASN A 195 -0.10 -13.90 17.16
N TYR A 196 -0.01 -15.05 17.82
CA TYR A 196 0.20 -16.35 17.19
C TYR A 196 -1.16 -16.99 16.92
N GLU A 197 -1.36 -17.45 15.70
CA GLU A 197 -2.58 -18.13 15.26
C GLU A 197 -2.21 -19.50 14.72
N ASP A 198 -2.78 -20.56 15.30
CA ASP A 198 -2.65 -21.93 14.81
C ASP A 198 -3.72 -22.28 13.75
N GLY A 199 -4.60 -21.31 13.45
CA GLY A 199 -5.72 -21.47 12.52
C GLY A 199 -6.87 -22.32 13.08
N ALA A 200 -6.80 -22.75 14.34
CA ALA A 200 -7.85 -23.53 14.98
C ALA A 200 -8.75 -22.61 15.82
N PRO A 201 -10.09 -22.68 15.65
CA PRO A 201 -10.97 -21.97 16.56
C PRO A 201 -10.81 -22.52 17.99
N PRO A 202 -10.98 -21.67 19.04
CA PRO A 202 -10.96 -22.13 20.41
C PRO A 202 -11.91 -23.32 20.62
N SER A 203 -11.47 -24.30 21.41
CA SER A 203 -12.29 -25.48 21.72
C SER A 203 -13.66 -25.09 22.27
N GLY A 204 -14.73 -25.51 21.59
CA GLY A 204 -16.12 -25.19 21.94
C GLY A 204 -16.73 -24.00 21.20
N TYR A 205 -15.97 -23.31 20.33
CA TYR A 205 -16.54 -22.30 19.44
C TYR A 205 -17.43 -22.96 18.37
N SER A 206 -18.70 -22.55 18.31
CA SER A 206 -19.61 -22.88 17.22
C SER A 206 -20.19 -21.58 16.66
N GLN A 207 -20.18 -21.41 15.35
CA GLN A 207 -20.75 -20.21 14.72
C GLN A 207 -22.22 -20.09 15.12
N ALA A 208 -22.58 -19.00 15.79
CA ALA A 208 -23.96 -18.70 16.10
C ALA A 208 -24.71 -18.39 14.79
N GLY A 209 -25.74 -19.20 14.53
CA GLY A 209 -26.68 -19.17 13.41
C GLY A 209 -26.58 -18.02 12.43
N ASN A 210 -26.14 -18.34 11.22
CA ASN A 210 -26.25 -17.54 10.01
C ASN A 210 -26.56 -16.03 10.21
N PRO A 211 -25.64 -15.20 10.80
CA PRO A 211 -25.69 -13.73 10.76
C PRO A 211 -26.12 -13.10 9.41
N SER A 212 -27.04 -12.14 9.42
CA SER A 212 -27.42 -11.42 8.20
C SER A 212 -26.20 -10.77 7.51
N GLY A 213 -25.81 -11.23 6.32
CA GLY A 213 -24.60 -10.78 5.62
C GLY A 213 -23.82 -11.86 4.85
N TYR A 214 -24.31 -13.10 4.79
CA TYR A 214 -23.70 -14.20 4.04
C TYR A 214 -23.51 -13.88 2.56
N SER A 215 -22.29 -14.09 2.07
CA SER A 215 -22.02 -14.29 0.66
C SER A 215 -21.53 -15.73 0.46
N THR A 216 -22.27 -16.51 -0.31
CA THR A 216 -21.90 -17.86 -0.72
C THR A 216 -21.47 -17.82 -2.18
N ILE A 217 -20.22 -18.18 -2.47
CA ILE A 217 -19.83 -18.51 -3.84
C ILE A 217 -19.50 -19.99 -3.86
N ASN A 218 -20.38 -20.77 -4.52
CA ASN A 218 -20.35 -22.22 -4.79
C ASN A 218 -20.03 -23.15 -3.59
N ASP A 219 -18.87 -23.02 -2.93
CA ASP A 219 -18.39 -23.85 -1.81
C ASP A 219 -17.72 -23.07 -0.65
N LEU A 220 -17.58 -21.73 -0.72
CA LEU A 220 -16.99 -20.91 0.35
C LEU A 220 -18.07 -20.04 1.05
N THR A 221 -18.09 -20.10 2.37
CA THR A 221 -19.01 -19.34 3.23
C THR A 221 -18.21 -18.44 4.16
N ILE A 222 -18.42 -17.12 4.09
CA ILE A 222 -17.77 -16.13 4.96
C ILE A 222 -18.85 -15.33 5.70
N GLY A 223 -18.65 -15.15 7.00
CA GLY A 223 -19.49 -14.30 7.86
C GLY A 223 -18.66 -13.71 9.00
N ALA A 224 -18.92 -12.44 9.33
CA ALA A 224 -18.27 -11.74 10.43
C ALA A 224 -19.35 -11.18 11.37
N ILE A 225 -19.15 -11.35 12.68
CA ILE A 225 -19.97 -10.71 13.71
C ILE A 225 -19.04 -9.78 14.48
N ILE A 226 -19.31 -8.48 14.40
CA ILE A 226 -18.58 -7.47 15.17
C ILE A 226 -19.38 -7.24 16.45
N ASN A 227 -18.88 -7.78 17.57
CA ASN A 227 -19.44 -7.50 18.89
C ASN A 227 -18.78 -6.22 19.42
N THR A 228 -19.57 -5.17 19.62
CA THR A 228 -19.12 -3.94 20.27
C THR A 228 -19.27 -4.07 21.78
N VAL A 229 -18.30 -3.57 22.55
CA VAL A 229 -18.38 -3.45 24.02
C VAL A 229 -19.08 -2.17 24.46
#